data_AF-A0A1F7IKT1-F1
#
_entry.id   AF-A0A1F7IKT1-F1
#
_cell.length_a   1.000
_cell.length_b   1.000
_cell.length_c   1.000
_cell.angle_alpha   90.00
_cell.angle_beta   90.00
_cell.angle_gamma   90.00
#
_symmetry.space_group_name_H-M   'P 1'
#
loop_
_entity.id
_entity.type
_entity.pdbx_description
1 polymer ?
#
loop_
_entity_poly.entity_id
_entity_poly.type
_entity_poly.pdbx_seq_one_letter_code
_entity_poly.pdbx_strand_id
1 'polypeptide(L)' 'MPTDKTKKIKLAKNRKSFDLVNLGLSYYLVTPLIFGVFSGLALDYWLKTKPLFFIFFLFLGTLASFYNIFKILKER' A
#
# COMPACT_ATOMS: atom_id res chain seq x y z
N MET A 1 -25.99 3.01 41.94
CA MET A 1 -26.24 3.09 40.48
C MET A 1 -24.90 3.21 39.76
N PRO A 2 -24.50 2.26 38.88
CA PRO A 2 -23.23 2.35 38.18
C PRO A 2 -23.33 3.38 37.04
N THR A 3 -22.31 4.21 36.97
CA THR A 3 -22.22 5.45 36.18
C THR A 3 -22.01 5.22 34.67
N ASP A 4 -22.76 5.96 33.85
CA ASP A 4 -22.76 6.15 32.38
C ASP A 4 -21.37 6.10 31.66
N LYS A 5 -20.30 6.42 32.38
CA LYS A 5 -18.92 6.54 31.85
C LYS A 5 -18.37 5.25 31.22
N THR A 6 -18.84 4.08 31.64
CA THR A 6 -18.38 2.78 31.09
C THR A 6 -18.90 2.49 29.68
N LYS A 7 -20.02 3.09 29.27
CA LYS A 7 -20.63 2.89 27.94
C LYS A 7 -19.93 3.73 26.86
N LYS A 8 -19.46 4.94 27.20
CA LYS A 8 -18.77 5.84 26.25
C LYS A 8 -17.37 5.37 25.87
N ILE A 9 -16.66 4.70 26.79
CA ILE A 9 -15.32 4.16 26.55
C ILE A 9 -15.34 3.02 25.51
N LYS A 10 -16.43 2.23 25.44
CA LYS A 10 -16.57 1.15 24.45
C LYS A 10 -16.91 1.65 23.04
N LEU A 11 -17.55 2.81 22.90
CA LEU A 11 -17.96 3.36 21.60
C LEU A 11 -16.79 4.01 20.83
N ALA A 12 -15.82 4.61 21.54
CA ALA A 12 -14.62 5.20 20.93
C ALA A 12 -13.59 4.16 20.42
N LYS A 13 -13.70 2.89 20.87
CA LYS A 13 -12.74 1.83 20.56
C LYS A 13 -13.00 1.15 19.20
N ASN A 14 -14.20 1.29 18.63
CA ASN A 14 -14.66 0.57 17.44
C ASN A 14 -14.65 1.40 16.14
N ARG A 15 -13.90 2.51 16.10
CA ARG A 15 -13.63 3.26 14.86
C ARG A 15 -12.23 3.00 14.29
N LYS A 16 -11.44 2.15 14.94
CA LYS A 16 -10.09 1.77 14.48
C LYS A 16 -10.06 0.49 13.65
N SER A 17 -11.18 -0.23 13.57
CA SER A 17 -11.25 -1.56 12.94
C SER A 17 -11.33 -1.48 11.41
N PHE A 18 -11.98 -0.43 10.89
CA PHE A 18 -12.17 -0.25 9.44
C PHE A 18 -10.95 0.41 8.75
N ASP A 19 -10.21 1.27 9.43
CA ASP A 19 -9.05 1.94 8.84
C ASP A 19 -7.83 1.01 8.71
N LEU A 20 -7.58 0.13 9.70
CA LEU A 20 -6.37 -0.69 9.73
C LEU A 20 -6.35 -1.80 8.66
N VAL A 21 -7.51 -2.37 8.34
CA VAL A 21 -7.61 -3.44 7.33
C VAL A 21 -7.41 -2.88 5.92
N ASN A 22 -7.95 -1.68 5.64
CA ASN A 22 -7.76 -1.01 4.34
C ASN A 22 -6.36 -0.39 4.19
N LEU A 23 -5.73 0.06 5.29
CA LEU A 23 -4.35 0.55 5.29
C LEU A 23 -3.34 -0.53 4.90
N GLY A 24 -3.56 -1.78 5.33
CA GLY A 24 -2.70 -2.90 4.95
C GLY A 24 -2.66 -3.12 3.43
N LEU A 25 -3.82 -3.19 2.79
CA LEU A 25 -3.94 -3.39 1.33
C LEU A 25 -3.29 -2.26 0.53
N SER A 26 -3.52 -1.02 0.93
CA SER A 26 -2.92 0.15 0.28
C SER A 26 -1.40 0.17 0.45
N TYR A 27 -0.86 -0.28 1.58
CA TYR A 27 0.58 -0.46 1.74
C TYR A 27 1.18 -1.47 0.74
N TYR A 28 0.52 -2.62 0.51
CA TYR A 28 0.99 -3.63 -0.45
C TYR A 28 0.92 -3.18 -1.92
N LEU A 29 0.03 -2.24 -2.23
CA LEU A 29 -0.07 -1.57 -3.52
C LEU A 29 1.02 -0.50 -3.68
N VAL A 30 1.13 0.40 -2.71
CA VAL A 30 1.94 1.62 -2.82
C VAL A 30 3.43 1.30 -2.73
N THR A 31 3.82 0.32 -1.90
CA THR A 31 5.23 -0.03 -1.68
C THR A 31 5.96 -0.45 -2.98
N PRO A 32 5.52 -1.48 -3.72
CA PRO A 32 6.17 -1.87 -4.97
C PRO A 32 6.07 -0.81 -6.07
N LEU A 33 4.99 -0.02 -6.10
CA LEU A 33 4.83 1.06 -7.07
C LEU A 33 5.86 2.18 -6.85
N ILE A 34 5.98 2.68 -5.60
CA ILE A 34 6.99 3.68 -5.24
C ILE A 34 8.39 3.13 -5.51
N PHE A 35 8.65 1.88 -5.11
CA PHE A 35 9.95 1.25 -5.33
C PHE A 35 10.32 1.17 -6.81
N GLY A 36 9.38 0.77 -7.67
CA GLY A 36 9.58 0.75 -9.13
C GLY A 36 9.84 2.14 -9.71
N VAL A 37 9.03 3.14 -9.33
CA VAL A 37 9.19 4.52 -9.80
C VAL A 37 10.55 5.11 -9.40
N PHE A 38 10.91 5.01 -8.12
CA PHE A 38 12.19 5.53 -7.63
C PHE A 38 13.39 4.80 -8.25
N SER A 39 13.33 3.46 -8.32
CA SER A 39 14.41 2.67 -8.92
C SER A 39 14.56 2.97 -10.40
N GLY A 40 13.45 3.08 -11.15
CA GLY A 40 13.46 3.39 -12.57
C GLY A 40 14.00 4.78 -12.88
N LEU A 41 13.59 5.80 -12.12
CA LEU A 41 14.11 7.17 -12.26
C LEU A 41 15.59 7.26 -11.87
N ALA A 42 16.00 6.57 -10.81
CA ALA A 42 17.40 6.53 -10.38
C ALA A 42 18.29 5.88 -11.46
N LEU A 43 17.82 4.78 -12.07
CA LEU A 43 18.53 4.13 -13.17
C LEU A 43 18.60 5.01 -14.42
N ASP A 44 17.50 5.62 -14.82
CA ASP A 44 17.49 6.52 -15.99
C ASP A 44 18.43 7.70 -15.79
N TYR A 45 18.49 8.25 -14.57
CA TYR A 45 19.45 9.30 -14.24
C TYR A 45 20.90 8.82 -14.29
N TRP A 46 21.17 7.61 -13.77
CA TRP A 46 22.53 7.07 -13.72
C TRP A 46 23.06 6.67 -15.10
N LEU A 47 22.21 6.08 -15.95
CA LEU A 47 22.56 5.63 -17.30
C LEU A 47 22.41 6.73 -18.35
N LYS A 48 21.92 7.93 -17.97
CA LYS A 48 21.55 9.02 -18.89
C LYS A 48 20.70 8.55 -20.06
N THR A 49 19.88 7.53 -19.82
CA THR A 49 18.99 6.98 -20.82
C THR A 49 17.74 7.85 -20.90
N LYS A 50 17.11 7.88 -22.07
CA LYS A 50 15.71 8.30 -22.19
C LYS A 50 14.87 7.50 -21.17
N PRO A 51 13.68 7.98 -20.74
CA PRO A 51 12.91 7.43 -19.61
C PRO A 51 12.36 6.00 -19.84
N LEU A 52 13.21 5.08 -20.26
CA LEU A 52 12.91 3.72 -20.70
C LEU A 52 12.94 2.79 -19.50
N PHE A 53 13.92 2.94 -18.59
CA PHE A 53 13.94 2.14 -17.37
C PHE A 53 12.79 2.55 -16.47
N PHE A 54 12.45 3.84 -16.37
CA PHE A 54 11.26 4.31 -15.68
C PHE A 54 10.00 3.61 -16.20
N ILE A 55 9.77 3.59 -17.51
CA ILE A 55 8.61 2.92 -18.09
C ILE A 55 8.62 1.42 -17.78
N PHE A 56 9.75 0.76 -17.94
CA PHE A 56 9.89 -0.67 -17.65
C PHE A 56 9.61 -0.99 -16.18
N PHE A 57 10.24 -0.26 -15.25
CA PHE A 57 10.04 -0.43 -13.82
C PHE A 57 8.65 0.01 -13.35
N LEU A 58 8.00 0.96 -14.04
CA LEU A 58 6.61 1.33 -13.78
C LEU A 58 5.67 0.16 -14.10
N PHE A 59 5.87 -0.52 -15.24
CA PHE A 59 5.12 -1.72 -15.57
C PHE A 59 5.37 -2.81 -14.52
N LEU A 60 6.64 -3.12 -14.21
CA LEU A 60 7.00 -4.11 -13.18
C LEU A 60 6.39 -3.79 -11.81
N GLY A 61 6.50 -2.54 -11.35
CA GLY A 61 5.94 -2.09 -10.08
C GLY A 61 4.41 -2.20 -10.07
N THR A 62 3.76 -1.87 -11.18
CA THR A 62 2.31 -2.02 -11.34
C THR A 62 1.90 -3.49 -11.31
N LEU A 63 2.54 -4.35 -12.10
CA LEU A 63 2.27 -5.80 -12.08
C LEU A 63 2.52 -6.41 -10.69
N ALA A 64 3.58 -6.02 -9.99
CA ALA A 64 3.87 -6.47 -8.63
C ALA A 64 2.79 -6.02 -7.64
N SER A 65 2.29 -4.79 -7.78
CA SER A 65 1.19 -4.25 -6.97
C SER A 65 -0.09 -5.07 -7.15
N PHE A 66 -0.45 -5.38 -8.41
CA PHE A 66 -1.60 -6.23 -8.72
C PHE A 66 -1.39 -7.67 -8.22
N TYR A 67 -0.20 -8.25 -8.44
CA TYR A 67 0.12 -9.60 -7.99
C TYR A 67 -0.01 -9.74 -6.46
N ASN A 68 0.46 -8.75 -5.70
CA ASN A 68 0.30 -8.72 -4.25
C ASN A 68 -1.18 -8.74 -3.84
N ILE A 69 -2.03 -7.94 -4.50
CA ILE A 69 -3.48 -7.95 -4.24
C ILE A 69 -4.08 -9.31 -4.58
N PHE A 70 -3.80 -9.85 -5.76
CA PHE A 70 -4.33 -11.16 -6.18
C PHE A 70 -3.93 -12.27 -5.21
N LYS A 71 -2.69 -12.23 -4.72
CA LYS A 71 -2.22 -13.15 -3.69
C LYS A 71 -3.04 -13.00 -2.41
N ILE A 72 -3.20 -11.77 -1.90
CA ILE A 72 -3.99 -11.51 -0.69
C ILE A 72 -5.45 -11.95 -0.86
N LEU A 73 -6.05 -11.70 -2.03
CA LEU A 73 -7.43 -12.11 -2.33
C LEU A 73 -7.58 -13.62 -2.45
N LYS A 74 -6.59 -14.33 -2.99
CA LYS A 74 -6.59 -15.79 -3.11
C LYS A 74 -6.35 -16.50 -1.77
N GLU A 75 -5.54 -15.89 -0.90
CA GLU A 75 -5.17 -16.44 0.41
C GLU A 75 -6.23 -16.12 1.50
N ARG A 76 -7.23 -15.30 1.19
CA ARG A 76 -8.39 -14.98 2.03
C ARG A 76 -9.56 -15.90 1.71
#